data_AF-A0A9P7K800-F1
#
_entry.id   AF-A0A9P7K800-F1
#
_cell.length_a   1.000
_cell.length_b   1.000
_cell.length_c   1.000
_cell.angle_alpha   90.00
_cell.angle_beta   90.00
_cell.angle_gamma   90.00
#
_symmetry.space_group_name_H-M   'P 1'
#
loop_
_entity.id
_entity.type
_entity.pdbx_description
1 polymer ?
#
loop_
_entity_poly.entity_id
_entity_poly.type
_entity_poly.pdbx_seq_one_letter_code
_entity_poly.pdbx_strand_id
1 'polypeptide(L)'
;MQGQYVRWAPLQILAQKYISIISKGPEYPHPIDSTPTPQSLNVTLLCSPGESSEPILKSYNGIQVVVEWSVPAGCPIKENDDKEGGTGKDGGEDHGKGPKGDEKPQSAGNGLGWFFLVLILAFVAYFGLGAYYNYSNYGARGADLIPHRDFWKEVPYMFSDVVSHLCSSVRPQRPASRGYMAV
;
A
#
# COMPACT_ATOMS: atom_id res chain seq x y z
N MET A 1 1.55 -39.75 50.46
CA MET A 1 0.66 -38.57 50.34
C MET A 1 1.30 -37.61 49.35
N GLN A 2 0.84 -37.63 48.10
CA GLN A 2 1.37 -36.82 47.00
C GLN A 2 0.72 -35.44 47.05
N GLY A 3 1.53 -34.41 47.32
CA GLY A 3 1.09 -33.01 47.31
C GLY A 3 0.84 -32.55 45.87
N GLN A 4 -0.41 -32.22 45.56
CA GLN A 4 -0.82 -31.65 44.28
C GLN A 4 -0.48 -30.16 44.28
N TYR A 5 0.55 -29.76 43.52
CA TYR A 5 0.83 -28.36 43.23
C TYR A 5 -0.08 -27.89 42.10
N VAL A 6 -0.98 -26.95 42.40
CA VAL A 6 -1.81 -26.25 41.42
C VAL A 6 -0.92 -25.24 40.70
N ARG A 7 -0.64 -25.50 39.42
CA ARG A 7 0.17 -24.62 38.56
C ARG A 7 -0.74 -23.54 38.00
N TRP A 8 -0.68 -22.33 38.57
CA TRP A 8 -1.30 -21.15 37.98
C TRP A 8 -0.56 -20.81 36.67
N ALA A 9 -1.26 -20.90 35.54
CA ALA A 9 -0.74 -20.34 34.30
C ALA A 9 -0.70 -18.81 34.45
N PRO A 10 0.44 -18.15 34.17
CA PRO A 10 0.45 -16.70 34.13
C PRO A 10 -0.51 -16.25 33.04
N LEU A 11 -1.43 -15.35 33.39
CA LEU A 11 -2.21 -14.57 32.43
C LEU A 11 -1.19 -13.84 31.54
N GLN A 12 -0.86 -14.44 30.40
CA GLN A 12 -0.17 -13.72 29.35
C GLN A 12 -1.19 -12.70 28.86
N ILE A 13 -1.06 -11.48 29.38
CA ILE A 13 -1.64 -10.29 28.76
C ILE A 13 -0.98 -10.24 27.39
N LEU A 14 -1.62 -10.86 26.40
CA LEU A 14 -1.25 -10.70 25.01
C LEU A 14 -1.38 -9.21 24.74
N ALA A 15 -0.25 -8.51 24.67
CA ALA A 15 -0.21 -7.10 24.31
C ALA A 15 -0.86 -6.99 22.93
N GLN A 16 -2.13 -6.58 22.90
CA GLN A 16 -2.91 -6.51 21.68
C GLN A 16 -2.21 -5.48 20.78
N LYS A 17 -1.71 -5.95 19.63
CA LYS A 17 -1.01 -5.08 18.68
C LYS A 17 -2.07 -4.28 17.93
N TYR A 18 -1.92 -2.96 17.93
CA TYR A 18 -2.82 -2.04 17.25
C TYR A 18 -2.05 -0.90 16.59
N ILE A 19 -2.65 -0.30 15.57
CA ILE A 19 -2.17 0.90 14.90
C ILE A 19 -3.19 2.01 15.17
N SER A 20 -2.75 3.18 15.64
CA SER A 20 -3.63 4.34 15.83
C SER A 20 -3.29 5.41 14.80
N ILE A 21 -4.30 5.85 14.05
CA ILE A 21 -4.21 6.90 13.04
C ILE A 21 -5.05 8.07 13.53
N ILE A 22 -4.41 9.23 13.70
CA ILE A 22 -5.10 10.45 14.11
C ILE A 22 -5.12 11.42 12.93
N SER A 23 -6.31 11.68 12.40
CA SER A 23 -6.54 12.73 11.41
C SER A 23 -7.06 13.99 12.10
N LYS A 24 -6.56 15.14 11.65
CA LYS A 24 -6.97 16.46 12.15
C LYS A 24 -7.80 17.14 11.07
N GLY A 25 -9.01 17.54 11.42
CA GLY A 25 -9.92 18.29 10.56
C GLY A 25 -9.79 19.80 10.78
N PRO A 26 -10.52 20.59 9.96
CA PRO A 26 -10.66 22.04 10.19
C PRO A 26 -11.43 22.33 11.48
N GLU A 27 -11.22 23.52 12.04
CA GLU A 27 -12.00 24.02 13.18
C GLU A 27 -13.44 24.28 12.77
N TYR A 28 -14.40 23.89 13.62
CA TYR A 28 -15.82 24.13 13.33
C TYR A 28 -16.23 25.52 13.83
N PRO A 29 -16.91 26.34 13.00
CA PRO A 29 -17.39 27.65 13.43
C PRO A 29 -18.58 27.46 14.39
N HIS A 30 -18.37 27.82 15.65
CA HIS A 30 -19.44 27.94 16.63
C HIS A 30 -20.08 29.35 16.55
N PRO A 31 -21.30 29.57 17.10
CA PRO A 31 -21.93 30.90 17.14
C PRO A 31 -20.98 31.97 17.69
N ILE A 32 -21.23 33.21 17.26
CA ILE A 32 -20.33 34.39 17.20
C ILE A 32 -19.52 34.69 18.49
N ASP A 33 -19.87 34.12 19.64
CA ASP A 33 -19.24 34.34 20.95
C ASP A 33 -18.50 33.11 21.54
N SER A 34 -18.05 32.15 20.73
CA SER A 34 -17.37 30.95 21.24
C SER A 34 -16.06 30.62 20.52
N THR A 35 -15.11 30.09 21.29
CA THR A 35 -13.77 29.73 20.80
C THR A 35 -13.86 28.61 19.74
N PRO A 36 -13.16 28.73 18.61
CA PRO A 36 -13.10 27.66 17.59
C PRO A 36 -12.63 26.34 18.20
N THR A 37 -13.32 25.24 17.93
CA THR A 37 -12.94 23.90 18.41
C THR A 37 -12.31 23.07 17.28
N PRO A 38 -11.05 22.60 17.43
CA PRO A 38 -10.42 21.74 16.45
C PRO A 38 -11.04 20.35 16.50
N GLN A 39 -11.33 19.75 15.34
CA GLN A 39 -11.90 18.42 15.26
C GLN A 39 -10.82 17.38 14.94
N SER A 40 -10.86 16.23 15.60
CA SER A 40 -9.95 15.12 15.33
C SER A 40 -10.68 13.78 15.27
N LEU A 41 -10.18 12.88 14.42
CA LEU A 41 -10.66 11.51 14.31
C LEU A 41 -9.49 10.58 14.60
N ASN A 42 -9.65 9.76 15.63
CA ASN A 42 -8.69 8.75 16.05
C ASN A 42 -9.25 7.37 15.67
N VAL A 43 -8.61 6.70 14.72
CA VAL A 43 -8.96 5.34 14.29
C VAL A 43 -7.92 4.39 14.87
N THR A 44 -8.37 3.42 15.66
CA THR A 44 -7.55 2.32 16.17
C THR A 44 -7.83 1.05 15.38
N LEU A 45 -6.82 0.60 14.63
CA LEU A 45 -6.86 -0.65 13.89
C LEU A 45 -6.34 -1.78 14.79
N LEU A 46 -7.21 -2.73 15.15
CA LEU A 46 -6.84 -3.93 15.90
C LEU A 46 -6.44 -5.04 14.93
N CYS A 47 -5.36 -5.76 15.24
CA CYS A 47 -4.94 -6.93 14.48
C CYS A 47 -5.98 -8.07 14.60
N SER A 48 -6.60 -8.42 13.49
CA SER A 48 -7.49 -9.59 13.35
C SER A 48 -7.06 -10.43 12.13
N PRO A 49 -6.29 -11.52 12.32
CA PRO A 49 -5.84 -12.38 11.22
C PRO A 49 -6.98 -13.26 10.74
N GLY A 50 -7.64 -12.86 9.65
CA GLY A 50 -8.58 -13.73 8.93
C GLY A 50 -9.87 -13.03 8.49
N GLU A 51 -10.35 -12.03 9.24
CA GLU A 51 -11.63 -11.37 8.94
C GLU A 51 -11.61 -9.90 9.36
N SER A 52 -12.23 -9.05 8.53
CA SER A 52 -12.43 -7.63 8.80
C SER A 52 -13.81 -7.40 9.39
N SER A 53 -13.90 -6.76 10.55
CA SER A 53 -15.17 -6.38 11.15
C SER A 53 -15.68 -5.04 10.59
N GLU A 54 -16.91 -4.66 10.89
CA GLU A 54 -17.36 -3.27 10.72
C GLU A 54 -16.65 -2.35 11.76
N PRO A 55 -16.44 -1.06 11.43
CA PRO A 55 -15.85 -0.09 12.35
C PRO A 55 -16.82 0.29 13.46
N ILE A 56 -16.36 0.26 14.70
CA ILE A 56 -17.14 0.54 15.89
C ILE A 56 -16.82 1.95 16.39
N LEU A 57 -17.84 2.82 16.46
CA LEU A 57 -17.72 4.12 17.12
C LEU A 57 -17.65 3.91 18.64
N LYS A 58 -16.49 4.13 19.26
CA LYS A 58 -16.31 3.96 20.71
C LYS A 58 -16.82 5.16 21.49
N SER A 59 -16.44 6.37 21.10
CA SER A 59 -16.81 7.59 21.82
C SER A 59 -16.71 8.84 20.96
N TYR A 60 -17.48 9.86 21.33
CA TYR A 60 -17.37 11.20 20.77
C TYR A 60 -17.52 12.25 21.88
N ASN A 61 -16.50 13.09 22.04
CA ASN A 61 -16.45 14.11 23.10
C ASN A 61 -16.65 15.54 22.55
N GLY A 62 -17.23 15.70 21.36
CA GLY A 62 -17.41 17.01 20.70
C GLY A 62 -16.16 17.59 20.02
N ILE A 63 -14.99 17.03 20.31
CA ILE A 63 -13.67 17.45 19.78
C ILE A 63 -12.97 16.29 19.07
N GLN A 64 -13.15 15.08 19.60
CA GLN A 64 -12.49 13.89 19.10
C GLN A 64 -13.48 12.75 18.95
N VAL A 65 -13.51 12.16 17.75
CA VAL A 65 -14.20 10.91 17.44
C VAL A 65 -13.19 9.76 17.59
N VAL A 66 -13.56 8.73 18.35
CA VAL A 66 -12.75 7.52 18.52
C VAL A 66 -13.45 6.35 17.85
N VAL A 67 -12.79 5.74 16.86
CA VAL A 67 -13.28 4.60 16.09
C VAL A 67 -12.33 3.44 16.29
N GLU A 68 -12.86 2.26 16.56
CA GLU A 68 -12.11 1.02 16.69
C GLU A 68 -12.50 0.07 15.56
N TRP A 69 -11.52 -0.47 14.86
CA TRP A 69 -11.76 -1.30 13.69
C TRP A 69 -10.82 -2.51 13.67
N SER A 70 -11.39 -3.71 13.65
CA SER A 70 -10.61 -4.95 13.60
C SER A 70 -10.38 -5.36 12.15
N VAL A 71 -9.13 -5.29 11.69
CA VAL A 71 -8.74 -5.61 10.31
C VAL A 71 -7.40 -6.35 10.25
N PRO A 72 -7.19 -7.22 9.25
CA PRO A 72 -5.90 -7.86 9.03
C PRO A 72 -4.75 -6.87 8.83
N ALA A 73 -5.04 -5.68 8.28
CA ALA A 73 -4.06 -4.61 8.11
C ALA A 73 -3.53 -4.01 9.43
N GLY A 74 -4.20 -4.26 10.56
CA GLY A 74 -3.71 -3.89 11.89
C GLY A 74 -2.60 -4.82 12.40
N CYS A 75 -2.34 -5.94 11.71
CA CYS A 75 -1.33 -6.91 12.11
C CYS A 75 0.09 -6.49 11.67
N PRO A 76 1.11 -6.77 12.50
CA PRO A 76 2.49 -6.49 12.12
C PRO A 76 2.88 -7.31 10.89
N ILE A 77 3.46 -6.64 9.91
CA ILE A 77 4.11 -7.31 8.79
C ILE A 77 5.33 -8.03 9.37
N LYS A 78 5.33 -9.37 9.32
CA LYS A 78 6.52 -10.14 9.69
C LYS A 78 7.52 -9.98 8.53
N GLU A 79 8.66 -9.35 8.81
CA GLU A 79 9.73 -9.13 7.82
C GLU A 79 10.64 -10.36 7.60
N ASN A 80 10.27 -11.49 8.20
CA ASN A 80 10.78 -12.81 7.84
C ASN A 80 9.54 -13.68 7.63
N ASP A 81 9.55 -14.52 6.60
CA ASP A 81 8.51 -15.48 6.17
C ASP A 81 7.67 -14.98 4.97
N ASP A 82 8.24 -14.96 3.76
CA ASP A 82 8.06 -16.12 2.88
C ASP A 82 7.98 -17.45 3.65
N LYS A 83 6.75 -17.78 4.07
CA LYS A 83 6.21 -19.05 4.62
C LYS A 83 5.52 -18.86 5.96
N GLU A 84 4.21 -18.61 5.93
CA GLU A 84 3.21 -19.48 6.59
C GLU A 84 1.83 -18.82 6.51
N GLY A 85 1.01 -19.32 5.58
CA GLY A 85 -0.37 -19.61 5.92
C GLY A 85 -0.36 -20.95 6.64
N GLY A 86 -0.67 -20.95 7.94
CA GLY A 86 -0.65 -22.16 8.75
C GLY A 86 -1.87 -23.04 8.48
N THR A 87 -1.63 -24.34 8.32
CA THR A 87 -2.50 -25.39 8.84
C THR A 87 -1.61 -26.59 9.18
N GLY A 88 -1.62 -27.00 10.44
CA GLY A 88 -0.80 -28.11 10.92
C GLY A 88 -1.14 -29.45 10.28
N LYS A 89 -0.13 -30.30 10.17
CA LYS A 89 -0.23 -31.74 10.45
C LYS A 89 1.14 -32.34 10.67
N ASP A 90 1.29 -33.00 11.81
CA ASP A 90 2.43 -33.80 12.21
C ASP A 90 2.69 -34.98 11.24
N GLY A 91 3.97 -35.32 11.10
CA GLY A 91 4.44 -36.71 11.08
C GLY A 91 5.04 -37.25 9.77
N GLY A 92 6.36 -37.51 9.79
CA GLY A 92 6.98 -38.69 9.17
C GLY A 92 7.97 -38.49 8.00
N GLU A 93 9.28 -38.59 8.29
CA GLU A 93 10.36 -39.40 7.65
C GLU A 93 10.21 -39.86 6.16
N ASP A 94 11.20 -39.99 5.26
CA ASP A 94 12.66 -39.88 5.20
C ASP A 94 13.09 -39.93 3.69
N HIS A 95 14.36 -39.59 3.42
CA HIS A 95 15.24 -39.99 2.29
C HIS A 95 15.15 -39.33 0.90
N GLY A 96 16.30 -38.81 0.41
CA GLY A 96 16.68 -38.98 -1.01
C GLY A 96 17.34 -37.82 -1.79
N LYS A 97 18.63 -37.57 -1.55
CA LYS A 97 19.74 -37.21 -2.49
C LYS A 97 19.47 -36.64 -3.93
N GLY A 98 19.92 -35.38 -4.16
CA GLY A 98 20.61 -34.88 -5.39
C GLY A 98 19.78 -34.39 -6.61
N PRO A 99 20.40 -33.70 -7.60
CA PRO A 99 20.60 -32.23 -7.61
C PRO A 99 20.00 -31.46 -8.82
N LYS A 100 19.93 -30.12 -8.66
CA LYS A 100 19.85 -28.99 -9.64
C LYS A 100 18.96 -29.13 -10.89
N GLY A 101 17.95 -28.27 -10.97
CA GLY A 101 17.32 -27.86 -12.21
C GLY A 101 16.08 -27.01 -11.96
N ASP A 102 16.09 -25.81 -12.52
CA ASP A 102 14.95 -24.94 -12.80
C ASP A 102 14.37 -24.14 -11.63
N GLU A 103 14.78 -22.87 -11.60
CA GLU A 103 14.11 -21.77 -10.89
C GLU A 103 12.61 -21.82 -11.20
N LYS A 104 11.82 -22.28 -10.22
CA LYS A 104 10.36 -22.13 -10.27
C LYS A 104 10.05 -20.64 -10.27
N PRO A 105 9.25 -20.10 -11.21
CA PRO A 105 8.69 -18.77 -11.03
C PRO A 105 7.90 -18.80 -9.73
N GLN A 106 8.44 -18.12 -8.72
CA GLN A 106 7.90 -18.11 -7.38
C GLN A 106 6.48 -17.54 -7.45
N SER A 107 5.61 -18.18 -6.65
CA SER A 107 4.24 -17.80 -6.33
C SER A 107 3.90 -16.37 -6.77
N ALA A 108 3.08 -16.23 -7.80
CA ALA A 108 2.48 -14.95 -8.22
C ALA A 108 1.48 -14.48 -7.16
N GLY A 109 1.99 -14.15 -5.98
CA GLY A 109 1.27 -13.52 -4.90
C GLY A 109 1.03 -12.06 -5.25
N ASN A 110 -0.23 -11.66 -5.14
CA ASN A 110 -0.79 -10.34 -5.43
C ASN A 110 -0.88 -10.03 -6.93
N GLY A 111 -2.11 -9.93 -7.46
CA GLY A 111 -2.38 -9.67 -8.88
C GLY A 111 -1.70 -8.41 -9.44
N LEU A 112 -1.32 -7.46 -8.58
CA LEU A 112 -0.53 -6.29 -8.94
C LEU A 112 0.91 -6.65 -9.35
N GLY A 113 1.56 -7.57 -8.64
CA GLY A 113 2.91 -8.03 -8.98
C GLY A 113 2.92 -8.79 -10.31
N TRP A 114 1.94 -9.67 -10.51
CA TRP A 114 1.74 -10.36 -11.79
C TRP A 114 1.49 -9.38 -12.95
N PHE A 115 0.65 -8.35 -12.74
CA PHE A 115 0.41 -7.31 -13.74
C PHE A 115 1.71 -6.60 -14.14
N PHE A 116 2.50 -6.15 -13.17
CA PHE A 116 3.77 -5.46 -13.46
C PHE A 116 4.80 -6.39 -14.10
N LEU A 117 4.84 -7.67 -13.73
CA LEU A 117 5.68 -8.67 -14.39
C LEU A 117 5.33 -8.77 -15.88
N VAL A 118 4.05 -9.01 -16.21
CA VAL A 118 3.59 -9.14 -17.60
C VAL A 118 3.85 -7.85 -18.38
N LEU A 119 3.61 -6.68 -17.76
CA LEU A 119 3.90 -5.39 -18.36
C LEU A 119 5.38 -5.21 -18.68
N ILE A 120 6.29 -5.53 -17.76
CA ILE A 120 7.74 -5.48 -18.00
C ILE A 120 8.14 -6.45 -19.11
N LEU A 121 7.60 -7.66 -19.11
CA LEU A 121 7.88 -8.66 -20.15
C LEU A 121 7.41 -8.16 -21.53
N ALA A 122 6.24 -7.53 -21.61
CA ALA A 122 5.74 -6.91 -22.83
C ALA A 122 6.66 -5.78 -23.32
N PHE A 123 7.19 -4.95 -22.42
CA PHE A 123 8.18 -3.92 -22.76
C PHE A 123 9.48 -4.52 -23.32
N VAL A 124 10.02 -5.55 -22.66
CA VAL A 124 11.22 -6.25 -23.11
C VAL A 124 10.99 -6.88 -24.48
N ALA A 125 9.84 -7.52 -24.68
CA ALA A 125 9.47 -8.10 -25.97
C ALA A 125 9.35 -7.01 -27.06
N TYR A 126 8.66 -5.91 -26.78
CA TYR A 126 8.49 -4.79 -27.71
C TYR A 126 9.84 -4.17 -28.13
N PHE A 127 10.67 -3.79 -27.17
CA PHE A 127 11.98 -3.19 -27.47
C PHE A 127 12.95 -4.21 -28.09
N GLY A 128 12.98 -5.45 -27.60
CA GLY A 128 13.87 -6.49 -28.09
C GLY A 128 13.52 -6.95 -29.51
N LEU A 129 12.29 -7.40 -29.73
CA LEU A 129 11.85 -7.85 -31.07
C LEU A 129 11.83 -6.68 -32.05
N GLY A 130 11.37 -5.50 -31.60
CA GLY A 130 11.33 -4.33 -32.45
C GLY A 130 12.72 -3.82 -32.83
N ALA A 131 13.69 -3.83 -31.91
CA ALA A 131 15.09 -3.49 -32.22
C ALA A 131 15.74 -4.52 -33.14
N TYR A 132 15.45 -5.80 -32.96
CA TYR A 132 15.91 -6.84 -33.87
C TYR A 132 15.34 -6.64 -35.28
N TYR A 133 14.04 -6.34 -35.40
CA TYR A 133 13.41 -6.02 -36.68
C TYR A 133 14.02 -4.76 -37.31
N ASN A 134 14.21 -3.69 -36.53
CA ASN A 134 14.83 -2.46 -37.03
C ASN A 134 16.28 -2.65 -37.48
N TYR A 135 17.04 -3.47 -36.76
CA TYR A 135 18.41 -3.81 -37.12
C TYR A 135 18.47 -4.66 -38.40
N SER A 136 17.63 -5.69 -38.51
CA SER A 136 17.67 -6.65 -39.61
C SER A 136 17.06 -6.12 -40.92
N ASN A 137 15.96 -5.35 -40.85
CA ASN A 137 15.30 -4.82 -42.04
C ASN A 137 15.84 -3.46 -42.49
N TYR A 138 16.20 -2.57 -41.55
CA TYR A 138 16.57 -1.19 -41.85
C TYR A 138 18.05 -0.89 -41.58
N GLY A 139 18.81 -1.82 -40.98
CA GLY A 139 20.21 -1.59 -40.64
C GLY A 139 20.40 -0.47 -39.61
N ALA A 140 19.35 -0.14 -38.86
CA ALA A 140 19.37 0.91 -37.85
C ALA A 140 20.47 0.64 -36.82
N ARG A 141 21.04 1.70 -36.23
CA ARG A 141 22.10 1.60 -35.21
C ARG A 141 21.92 2.64 -34.10
N GLY A 142 22.46 2.33 -32.93
CA GLY A 142 22.39 3.22 -31.78
C GLY A 142 20.95 3.46 -31.32
N ALA A 143 20.60 4.73 -31.08
CA ALA A 143 19.28 5.10 -30.57
C ALA A 143 18.13 4.89 -31.57
N ASP A 144 18.43 4.62 -32.84
CA ASP A 144 17.44 4.36 -33.90
C ASP A 144 16.92 2.90 -33.89
N LEU A 145 17.53 2.02 -33.08
CA LEU A 145 17.00 0.67 -32.83
C LEU A 145 15.66 0.69 -32.10
N ILE A 146 15.35 1.77 -31.37
CA ILE A 146 14.15 1.86 -30.56
C ILE A 146 12.93 2.03 -31.47
N PRO A 147 11.97 1.08 -31.46
CA PRO A 147 10.73 1.23 -32.21
C PRO A 147 9.98 2.49 -31.74
N HIS A 148 9.53 3.31 -32.69
CA HIS A 148 8.83 4.57 -32.40
C HIS A 148 9.59 5.50 -31.44
N ARG A 149 10.92 5.59 -31.61
CA ARG A 149 11.80 6.42 -30.78
C ARG A 149 11.28 7.83 -30.54
N ASP A 150 10.74 8.50 -31.56
CA ASP A 150 10.27 9.88 -31.43
C ASP A 150 9.09 10.02 -30.47
N PHE A 151 8.16 9.07 -30.49
CA PHE A 151 7.10 8.99 -29.48
C PHE A 151 7.68 8.87 -28.07
N TRP A 152 8.65 7.97 -27.85
CA TRP A 152 9.26 7.75 -26.54
C TRP A 152 10.01 8.97 -25.99
N LYS A 153 10.49 9.87 -26.86
CA LYS A 153 11.08 11.14 -26.42
C LYS A 153 10.03 12.15 -25.96
N GLU A 154 8.82 12.09 -26.50
CA GLU A 154 7.75 13.04 -26.21
C GLU A 154 6.95 12.68 -24.96
N VAL A 155 6.84 11.38 -24.65
CA VAL A 155 6.18 10.85 -23.45
C VAL A 155 6.51 11.59 -22.14
N PRO A 156 7.78 11.86 -21.75
CA PRO A 156 8.09 12.53 -20.49
C PRO A 156 7.52 13.95 -20.43
N TYR A 157 7.51 14.67 -21.55
CA TYR A 157 6.97 16.02 -21.61
C TYR A 157 5.44 16.00 -21.47
N MET A 158 4.76 15.11 -22.20
CA MET A 158 3.31 14.93 -22.08
C MET A 158 2.91 14.50 -20.65
N PHE A 159 3.67 13.59 -20.04
CA PHE A 159 3.42 13.16 -18.67
C PHE A 159 3.61 14.32 -17.67
N SER A 160 4.66 15.12 -17.83
CA SER A 160 4.89 16.28 -16.97
C SER A 160 3.78 17.32 -17.06
N ASP A 161 3.23 17.54 -18.25
CA ASP A 161 2.11 18.46 -18.48
C ASP A 161 0.86 17.99 -17.74
N VAL A 162 0.50 16.71 -17.90
CA VAL A 162 -0.61 16.07 -17.17
C VAL A 162 -0.43 16.18 -15.66
N VAL A 163 0.75 15.83 -15.14
CA VAL A 163 1.04 15.95 -13.69
C VAL A 163 0.93 17.39 -13.21
N SER A 164 1.41 18.36 -13.98
CA SER A 164 1.33 19.78 -13.61
C SER A 164 -0.12 20.28 -13.54
N HIS A 165 -0.99 19.83 -14.45
CA HIS A 165 -2.42 20.13 -14.45
C HIS A 165 -3.17 19.44 -13.32
N LEU A 166 -2.83 18.20 -12.97
CA LEU A 166 -3.36 17.51 -11.80
C LEU A 166 -2.94 18.21 -10.50
N CYS A 167 -1.66 18.58 -10.36
CA CYS A 167 -1.17 19.33 -9.19
C CYS A 167 -1.81 20.71 -9.06
N SER A 168 -2.15 21.37 -10.18
CA SER A 168 -2.85 22.66 -10.17
C SER A 168 -4.33 22.50 -9.81
N SER A 169 -4.97 21.43 -10.28
CA SER A 169 -6.37 21.10 -9.96
C SER A 169 -6.59 20.70 -8.49
N VAL A 170 -5.59 20.07 -7.87
CA VAL A 170 -5.66 19.62 -6.46
C VAL A 170 -5.26 20.73 -5.47
N ARG A 171 -4.54 21.77 -5.91
CA ARG A 171 -4.25 22.92 -5.05
C ARG A 171 -5.50 23.81 -4.96
N PRO A 172 -6.09 24.01 -3.77
CA PRO A 172 -7.19 24.96 -3.62
C PRO A 172 -6.69 26.34 -4.04
N GLN A 173 -7.37 26.91 -5.03
CA GLN A 173 -7.12 28.26 -5.50
C GLN A 173 -7.31 29.21 -4.31
N ARG A 174 -6.20 29.66 -3.71
CA ARG A 174 -6.27 30.74 -2.72
C ARG A 174 -6.94 31.92 -3.43
N PRO A 175 -8.05 32.49 -2.91
CA PRO A 175 -8.59 33.70 -3.47
C PRO A 175 -7.46 34.73 -3.41
N ALA A 176 -6.97 35.12 -4.58
CA ALA A 176 -6.04 36.23 -4.67
C ALA A 176 -6.82 37.44 -4.14
N SER A 177 -6.45 37.90 -2.95
CA SER A 177 -6.85 39.19 -2.40
C SER A 177 -6.31 40.26 -3.36
N ARG A 178 -7.08 40.53 -4.42
CA ARG A 178 -6.86 41.66 -5.33
C ARG A 178 -7.75 42.77 -4.83
N GLY A 179 -7.06 43.80 -4.33
CA GLY A 179 -7.64 44.95 -3.66
C GLY A 179 -8.67 45.72 -4.49
N TYR A 180 -9.51 46.42 -3.72
CA TYR A 180 -10.39 47.53 -4.07
C TYR A 180 -10.19 48.18 -5.45
N MET A 181 -11.29 48.34 -6.19
CA MET A 181 -11.51 49.46 -7.10
C MET A 181 -12.93 49.95 -6.84
N ALA A 182 -13.04 51.14 -6.27
CA ALA A 182 -14.29 51.89 -6.13
C ALA A 182 -14.36 52.94 -7.25
N VAL A 183 -15.51 53.00 -7.92
CA VAL A 183 -16.06 54.21 -8.56
C VAL A 183 -17.57 54.07 -8.64
#